data_AF-A0A453HTM5-F1
#
_entry.id   AF-A0A453HTM5-F1
#
_cell.length_a   1.000
_cell.length_b   1.000
_cell.length_c   1.000
_cell.angle_alpha   90.00
_cell.angle_beta   90.00
_cell.angle_gamma   90.00
#
_symmetry.space_group_name_H-M   'P 1'
#
loop_
_entity.id
_entity.type
_entity.pdbx_description
1 polymer ?
#
loop_
_entity_poly.entity_id
_entity_poly.type
_entity_poly.pdbx_seq_one_letter_code
_entity_poly.pdbx_strand_id
1 'polypeptide(L)'
;QAGGKSIVLDANATSQLRNQGLDSTNDSPKFQHKVHSSVVKAIYTGSEFIATASGDEDFGLVLESTSFYAEQGGQIYDTGSIEGPSGSFTVNNVQVFAGYVLHIGSFLEGPDSKALSVGDEVKCKVDYTRRTLIAPNHTCTHMLNFALREVLGDHVDQKGSIVLPEKLRFDFSHGKPVQPEDLRKIEYIVNQQIKDELEVSAQEIKLADAKRINGLRAVFGEIYPDPVRVVSIGRKVEDLLANPESKEWLSISTELCGGTHISNTRDAAAFALISEEGIAKGVRRITAVTAECASQSMKLASSIDTDINEASKLEGATLEKKIGSIKNTLDAAAIPAARKADLKGNISKLEDQLRKAKKKMGEENIQKAVKIAIDAAEAALSEGKTFCVTHADVGLDTTAVREAVVKAMNRFKGLPIMVFSTDEASNKAVIYAGVPPDAPNGFKVLDWLTPSIAPLKGKGGGGKNGLAQGQGSDASRVKEAMELATQIASMKLS
;
A
#
# COMPACT_ATOMS: atom_id res chain seq x y z
N GLN A 1 -7.10 -3.82 20.31
CA GLN A 1 -7.01 -4.78 21.44
C GLN A 1 -7.51 -4.07 22.69
N ALA A 2 -8.79 -4.25 23.02
CA ALA A 2 -9.29 -3.98 24.36
C ALA A 2 -9.22 -5.29 25.13
N GLY A 3 -8.44 -5.33 26.21
CA GLY A 3 -8.19 -6.53 27.02
C GLY A 3 -9.37 -6.85 27.94
N GLY A 4 -10.47 -7.35 27.39
CA GLY A 4 -11.46 -8.10 28.16
C GLY A 4 -10.90 -9.48 28.51
N LYS A 5 -11.17 -9.98 29.72
CA LYS A 5 -10.87 -11.38 30.08
C LYS A 5 -11.57 -12.28 29.06
N SER A 6 -10.82 -13.09 28.32
CA SER A 6 -11.40 -14.02 27.35
C SER A 6 -12.19 -15.09 28.11
N ILE A 7 -13.52 -15.08 27.97
CA ILE A 7 -14.40 -16.11 28.50
C ILE A 7 -14.27 -17.35 27.61
N VAL A 8 -13.83 -18.46 28.19
CA VAL A 8 -13.54 -19.70 27.47
C VAL A 8 -14.24 -20.86 28.19
N LEU A 9 -14.96 -21.68 27.43
CA LEU A 9 -15.44 -22.97 27.94
C LEU A 9 -14.29 -23.98 27.88
N ASP A 10 -13.60 -24.17 29.00
CA ASP A 10 -12.55 -25.19 29.09
C ASP A 10 -13.11 -26.63 29.02
N ALA A 11 -12.22 -27.62 29.07
CA ALA A 11 -12.60 -29.03 29.01
C ALA A 11 -13.54 -29.45 30.15
N ASN A 12 -13.44 -28.81 31.32
CA ASN A 12 -14.30 -29.11 32.46
C ASN A 12 -15.70 -28.49 32.24
N ALA A 13 -15.77 -27.23 31.83
CA ALA A 13 -17.02 -26.55 31.54
C ALA A 13 -17.82 -27.23 30.42
N THR A 14 -17.15 -27.61 29.32
CA THR A 14 -17.79 -28.37 28.23
C THR A 14 -18.24 -29.78 28.67
N SER A 15 -17.49 -30.44 29.56
CA SER A 15 -17.89 -31.72 30.14
C SER A 15 -19.09 -31.59 31.07
N GLN A 16 -19.18 -30.49 31.83
CA GLN A 16 -20.33 -30.21 32.70
C GLN A 16 -21.63 -30.04 31.89
N LEU A 17 -21.60 -29.29 30.78
CA LEU A 17 -22.74 -29.16 29.87
C LEU A 17 -23.20 -30.52 29.33
N ARG A 18 -22.25 -31.35 28.88
CA ARG A 18 -22.55 -32.70 28.39
C ARG A 18 -23.14 -33.59 29.49
N ASN A 19 -22.61 -33.52 30.71
CA ASN A 19 -23.10 -34.32 31.85
C ASN A 19 -24.50 -33.87 32.31
N GLN A 20 -24.87 -32.61 32.05
CA GLN A 20 -26.23 -32.10 32.25
C GLN A 20 -27.19 -32.52 31.12
N GLY A 21 -26.72 -33.28 30.14
CA GLY A 21 -27.52 -33.77 29.01
C GLY A 21 -27.78 -32.71 27.95
N LEU A 22 -26.96 -31.65 27.88
CA LEU A 22 -27.10 -30.63 26.85
C LEU A 22 -26.43 -31.08 25.54
N ASP A 23 -27.19 -31.05 24.44
CA ASP A 23 -26.68 -31.31 23.10
C ASP A 23 -25.81 -30.15 22.58
N SER A 24 -24.98 -30.43 21.58
CA SER A 24 -24.24 -29.39 20.85
C SER A 24 -25.18 -28.35 20.23
N THR A 25 -24.74 -27.10 20.17
CA THR A 25 -25.55 -26.00 19.63
C THR A 25 -25.82 -26.22 18.15
N ASN A 26 -27.10 -26.16 17.74
CA ASN A 26 -27.46 -26.20 16.32
C ASN A 26 -27.21 -24.84 15.66
N ASP A 27 -26.12 -24.71 14.91
CA ASP A 27 -25.72 -23.46 14.25
C ASP A 27 -26.08 -23.40 12.75
N SER A 28 -26.80 -24.40 12.21
CA SER A 28 -27.28 -24.38 10.83
C SER A 28 -28.11 -23.13 10.44
N PRO A 29 -28.85 -22.45 11.36
CA PRO A 29 -29.52 -21.20 11.03
C PRO A 29 -28.57 -20.05 10.64
N LYS A 30 -27.26 -20.15 10.90
CA LYS A 30 -26.29 -19.09 10.55
C LYS A 30 -26.20 -18.80 9.05
N PHE A 31 -26.61 -19.75 8.21
CA PHE A 31 -26.69 -19.58 6.76
C PHE A 31 -27.99 -18.90 6.30
N GLN A 32 -28.92 -18.63 7.22
CA GLN A 32 -30.19 -17.97 6.95
C GLN A 32 -30.07 -16.50 7.38
N HIS A 33 -30.19 -15.58 6.42
CA HIS A 33 -30.06 -14.14 6.67
C HIS A 33 -31.38 -13.57 7.24
N LYS A 34 -31.74 -13.97 8.47
CA LYS A 34 -32.98 -13.56 9.14
C LYS A 34 -32.86 -13.65 10.65
N VAL A 35 -33.73 -12.93 11.35
CA VAL A 35 -33.89 -13.09 12.80
C VAL A 35 -34.26 -14.54 13.12
N HIS A 36 -33.58 -15.11 14.11
CA HIS A 36 -33.74 -16.52 14.50
C HIS A 36 -34.18 -16.63 15.96
N SER A 37 -35.27 -17.34 16.21
CA SER A 37 -35.73 -17.61 17.58
C SER A 37 -35.00 -18.81 18.17
N SER A 38 -34.63 -18.73 19.44
CA SER A 38 -33.91 -19.79 20.16
C SER A 38 -34.24 -19.75 21.65
N VAL A 39 -33.61 -20.64 22.42
CA VAL A 39 -33.76 -20.75 23.87
C VAL A 39 -32.38 -20.71 24.54
N VAL A 40 -32.26 -19.95 25.64
CA VAL A 40 -31.04 -19.93 26.47
C VAL A 40 -30.91 -21.27 27.19
N LYS A 41 -29.81 -21.98 26.99
CA LYS A 41 -29.56 -23.30 27.59
C LYS A 41 -28.54 -23.26 28.72
N ALA A 42 -27.58 -22.35 28.68
CA ALA A 42 -26.65 -22.11 29.77
C ALA A 42 -26.16 -20.67 29.77
N ILE A 43 -25.82 -20.18 30.98
CA ILE A 43 -25.19 -18.89 31.22
C ILE A 43 -23.88 -19.15 31.97
N TYR A 44 -22.77 -18.59 31.48
CA TYR A 44 -21.42 -18.88 31.99
C TYR A 44 -20.65 -17.60 32.27
N THR A 45 -20.16 -17.42 33.49
CA THR A 45 -19.43 -16.19 33.90
C THR A 45 -17.96 -16.18 33.48
N GLY A 46 -17.45 -17.27 32.90
CA GLY A 46 -16.01 -17.52 32.73
C GLY A 46 -15.39 -18.36 33.84
N SER A 47 -16.12 -18.61 34.92
CA SER A 47 -15.70 -19.54 36.00
C SER A 47 -16.78 -20.55 36.35
N GLU A 48 -18.05 -20.17 36.33
CA GLU A 48 -19.16 -21.04 36.74
C GLU A 48 -20.41 -20.84 35.87
N PHE A 49 -21.29 -21.85 35.90
CA PHE A 49 -22.61 -21.77 35.29
C PHE A 49 -23.63 -21.25 36.31
N ILE A 50 -24.42 -20.27 35.90
CA ILE A 50 -25.44 -19.63 36.72
C ILE A 50 -26.82 -19.73 36.07
N ALA A 51 -27.88 -19.65 36.89
CA ALA A 51 -29.26 -19.74 36.39
C ALA A 51 -29.74 -18.42 35.75
N THR A 52 -29.22 -17.29 36.22
CA THR A 52 -29.67 -15.95 35.85
C THR A 52 -28.49 -14.98 35.84
N ALA A 53 -28.40 -14.08 34.86
CA ALA A 53 -27.39 -13.02 34.80
C ALA A 53 -28.01 -11.65 34.46
N SER A 54 -27.44 -10.60 35.03
CA SER A 54 -27.77 -9.20 34.75
C SER A 54 -26.51 -8.34 34.84
N GLY A 55 -26.62 -7.08 34.43
CA GLY A 55 -25.53 -6.11 34.52
C GLY A 55 -24.63 -6.02 33.29
N ASP A 56 -23.67 -5.12 33.38
CA ASP A 56 -22.78 -4.66 32.31
C ASP A 56 -21.49 -5.48 32.18
N GLU A 57 -21.22 -6.41 33.09
CA GLU A 57 -20.11 -7.35 32.99
C GLU A 57 -20.34 -8.39 31.88
N ASP A 58 -19.27 -8.75 31.17
CA ASP A 58 -19.36 -9.75 30.12
C ASP A 58 -19.59 -11.15 30.72
N PHE A 59 -20.53 -11.89 30.14
CA PHE A 59 -20.76 -13.31 30.38
C PHE A 59 -21.05 -14.05 29.06
N GLY A 60 -21.04 -15.37 29.11
CA GLY A 60 -21.24 -16.25 27.98
C GLY A 60 -22.64 -16.88 27.96
N LEU A 61 -23.26 -16.94 26.79
CA LEU A 61 -24.53 -17.62 26.53
C LEU A 61 -24.34 -18.81 25.61
N VAL A 62 -24.84 -19.97 26.02
CA VAL A 62 -25.05 -21.13 25.15
C VAL A 62 -26.53 -21.22 24.84
N LEU A 63 -26.85 -21.24 23.54
CA LEU A 63 -28.23 -21.34 23.04
C LEU A 63 -28.49 -22.75 22.50
N GLU A 64 -29.76 -23.11 22.38
CA GLU A 64 -30.20 -24.34 21.71
C GLU A 64 -29.78 -24.35 20.23
N SER A 65 -30.04 -23.23 19.56
CA SER A 65 -29.66 -22.98 18.18
C SER A 65 -29.28 -21.52 17.97
N THR A 66 -28.51 -21.19 16.93
CA THR A 66 -28.08 -19.81 16.70
C THR A 66 -27.91 -19.47 15.23
N SER A 67 -28.20 -18.22 14.89
CA SER A 67 -27.86 -17.65 13.59
C SER A 67 -26.52 -16.93 13.58
N PHE A 68 -25.81 -16.82 14.72
CA PHE A 68 -24.48 -16.22 14.79
C PHE A 68 -23.41 -17.19 14.28
N TYR A 69 -22.43 -16.69 13.51
CA TYR A 69 -21.22 -17.44 13.16
C TYR A 69 -20.20 -17.30 14.29
N ALA A 70 -19.76 -18.44 14.83
CA ALA A 70 -18.61 -18.49 15.71
C ALA A 70 -17.31 -18.38 14.90
N GLU A 71 -16.30 -17.68 15.42
CA GLU A 71 -15.01 -17.57 14.75
C GLU A 71 -14.39 -18.94 14.51
N GLN A 72 -14.19 -19.28 13.23
CA GLN A 72 -13.60 -20.53 12.79
C GLN A 72 -13.22 -20.45 11.32
N GLY A 73 -12.33 -21.34 10.85
CA GLY A 73 -11.96 -21.45 9.44
C GLY A 73 -11.36 -20.17 8.84
N GLY A 74 -10.78 -19.31 9.69
CA GLY A 74 -10.24 -18.00 9.30
C GLY A 74 -11.26 -16.86 9.25
N GLN A 75 -12.57 -17.14 9.27
CA GLN A 75 -13.59 -16.09 9.34
C GLN A 75 -13.79 -15.61 10.78
N ILE A 76 -13.77 -14.29 10.97
CA ILE A 76 -14.09 -13.67 12.26
C ILE A 76 -15.56 -13.88 12.65
N TYR A 77 -15.81 -14.02 13.95
CA TYR A 77 -17.14 -14.14 14.53
C TYR A 77 -18.08 -13.00 14.14
N ASP A 78 -19.38 -13.23 14.28
CA ASP A 78 -20.40 -12.18 14.20
C ASP A 78 -20.58 -11.40 15.50
N THR A 79 -21.16 -10.22 15.35
CA THR A 79 -21.64 -9.35 16.42
C THR A 79 -23.12 -9.10 16.25
N GLY A 80 -23.81 -8.57 17.26
CA GLY A 80 -25.23 -8.28 17.19
C GLY A 80 -25.89 -8.23 18.55
N SER A 81 -27.16 -8.62 18.62
CA SER A 81 -27.89 -8.73 19.89
C SER A 81 -28.71 -10.01 19.98
N ILE A 82 -28.92 -10.46 21.22
CA ILE A 82 -29.86 -11.52 21.58
C ILE A 82 -30.92 -10.86 22.45
N GLU A 83 -32.12 -10.71 21.90
CA GLU A 83 -33.24 -10.04 22.58
C GLU A 83 -34.11 -11.06 23.28
N GLY A 84 -34.25 -10.93 24.60
CA GLY A 84 -35.17 -11.73 25.40
C GLY A 84 -36.41 -10.94 25.81
N PRO A 85 -37.29 -11.53 26.62
CA PRO A 85 -38.46 -10.84 27.18
C PRO A 85 -38.06 -9.65 28.08
N SER A 86 -36.85 -9.72 28.62
CA SER A 86 -36.36 -8.90 29.72
C SER A 86 -35.41 -7.77 29.33
N GLY A 87 -34.96 -7.72 28.07
CA GLY A 87 -33.90 -6.80 27.65
C GLY A 87 -33.09 -7.36 26.49
N SER A 88 -31.92 -6.76 26.27
CA SER A 88 -31.06 -7.06 25.12
C SER A 88 -29.65 -7.40 25.58
N PHE A 89 -29.21 -8.61 25.27
CA PHE A 89 -27.82 -9.02 25.41
C PHE A 89 -27.04 -8.59 24.16
N THR A 90 -26.02 -7.76 24.34
CA THR A 90 -25.15 -7.32 23.23
C THR A 90 -24.05 -8.34 23.02
N VAL A 91 -23.98 -8.94 21.83
CA VAL A 91 -22.97 -9.94 21.48
C VAL A 91 -21.76 -9.24 20.86
N ASN A 92 -20.62 -9.29 21.55
CA ASN A 92 -19.37 -8.69 21.11
C ASN A 92 -18.35 -9.71 20.58
N ASN A 93 -18.54 -11.01 20.88
CA ASN A 93 -17.71 -12.11 20.41
C ASN A 93 -18.52 -13.43 20.39
N VAL A 94 -18.23 -14.33 19.46
CA VAL A 94 -18.85 -15.66 19.37
C VAL A 94 -17.78 -16.71 19.11
N GLN A 95 -17.69 -17.72 19.96
CA GLN A 95 -16.67 -18.78 19.89
C GLN A 95 -17.34 -20.15 19.94
N VAL A 96 -16.64 -21.19 19.47
CA VAL A 96 -17.13 -22.57 19.52
C VAL A 96 -16.18 -23.45 20.32
N PHE A 97 -16.73 -24.23 21.24
CA PHE A 97 -15.97 -25.15 22.10
C PHE A 97 -16.66 -26.50 22.16
N ALA A 98 -16.03 -27.54 21.62
CA ALA A 98 -16.57 -28.91 21.61
C ALA A 98 -18.05 -29.01 21.11
N GLY A 99 -18.41 -28.20 20.12
CA GLY A 99 -19.77 -28.15 19.55
C GLY A 99 -20.73 -27.18 20.24
N TYR A 100 -20.35 -26.53 21.35
CA TYR A 100 -21.16 -25.48 21.97
C TYR A 100 -20.75 -24.11 21.45
N VAL A 101 -21.72 -23.34 20.95
CA VAL A 101 -21.49 -21.95 20.52
C VAL A 101 -21.72 -21.02 21.72
N LEU A 102 -20.65 -20.34 22.13
CA LEU A 102 -20.63 -19.39 23.23
C LEU A 102 -20.72 -17.97 22.68
N HIS A 103 -21.79 -17.27 23.03
CA HIS A 103 -22.00 -15.85 22.70
C HIS A 103 -21.55 -15.02 23.89
N ILE A 104 -20.54 -14.19 23.71
CA ILE A 104 -19.91 -13.40 24.77
C ILE A 104 -20.32 -11.95 24.62
N GLY A 105 -20.65 -11.33 25.75
CA GLY A 105 -20.96 -9.91 25.85
C GLY A 105 -21.75 -9.61 27.10
N SER A 106 -22.44 -8.48 27.12
CA SER A 106 -23.09 -7.95 28.32
C SER A 106 -24.58 -7.69 28.12
N PHE A 107 -25.32 -7.67 29.21
CA PHE A 107 -26.76 -7.49 29.20
C PHE A 107 -27.14 -6.04 29.50
N LEU A 108 -27.79 -5.38 28.54
CA LEU A 108 -28.34 -4.06 28.78
C LEU A 108 -29.76 -4.20 29.35
N GLU A 109 -29.94 -3.74 30.58
CA GLU A 109 -31.23 -3.76 31.28
C GLU A 109 -32.28 -2.93 30.53
N GLY A 110 -33.49 -3.50 30.36
CA GLY A 110 -34.65 -2.80 29.81
C GLY A 110 -35.51 -2.12 30.89
N PRO A 111 -36.55 -1.36 30.50
CA PRO A 111 -37.39 -0.63 31.46
C PRO A 111 -38.13 -1.52 32.49
N ASP A 112 -38.43 -2.78 32.13
CA ASP A 112 -39.35 -3.65 32.87
C ASP A 112 -38.75 -4.96 33.42
N SER A 113 -37.46 -5.27 33.23
CA SER A 113 -36.89 -6.55 33.73
C SER A 113 -35.43 -6.51 34.16
N LYS A 114 -35.08 -7.51 34.99
CA LYS A 114 -34.01 -7.54 36.00
C LYS A 114 -32.89 -8.56 35.75
N ALA A 115 -33.02 -9.47 34.78
CA ALA A 115 -31.98 -10.46 34.39
C ALA A 115 -32.42 -11.29 33.17
N LEU A 116 -31.46 -11.91 32.49
CA LEU A 116 -31.65 -13.01 31.54
C LEU A 116 -31.51 -14.36 32.27
N SER A 117 -32.38 -15.32 31.97
CA SER A 117 -32.43 -16.63 32.65
C SER A 117 -32.25 -17.80 31.70
N VAL A 118 -31.72 -18.91 32.21
CA VAL A 118 -31.76 -20.20 31.50
C VAL A 118 -33.23 -20.59 31.28
N GLY A 119 -33.56 -20.95 30.04
CA GLY A 119 -34.92 -21.28 29.60
C GLY A 119 -35.64 -20.13 28.88
N ASP A 120 -35.10 -18.91 28.91
CA ASP A 120 -35.72 -17.78 28.22
C ASP A 120 -35.75 -17.99 26.69
N GLU A 121 -36.89 -17.70 26.08
CA GLU A 121 -37.02 -17.58 24.63
C GLU A 121 -36.40 -16.26 24.15
N VAL A 122 -35.51 -16.33 23.18
CA VAL A 122 -34.74 -15.19 22.69
C VAL A 122 -34.75 -15.09 21.16
N LYS A 123 -34.52 -13.88 20.66
CA LYS A 123 -34.36 -13.59 19.23
C LYS A 123 -32.92 -13.20 18.94
N CYS A 124 -32.22 -14.02 18.16
CA CYS A 124 -30.90 -13.77 17.64
C CYS A 124 -30.98 -12.75 16.48
N LYS A 125 -30.41 -11.56 16.69
CA LYS A 125 -30.28 -10.49 15.70
C LYS A 125 -28.81 -10.24 15.39
N VAL A 126 -28.31 -10.91 14.37
CA VAL A 126 -26.95 -10.67 13.88
C VAL A 126 -26.86 -9.28 13.25
N ASP A 127 -25.73 -8.61 13.41
CA ASP A 127 -25.35 -7.46 12.60
C ASP A 127 -25.03 -7.91 11.17
N TYR A 128 -26.10 -8.06 10.39
CA TYR A 128 -26.00 -8.46 8.99
C TYR A 128 -25.35 -7.40 8.10
N THR A 129 -25.32 -6.13 8.51
CA THR A 129 -24.57 -5.08 7.81
C THR A 129 -23.09 -5.44 7.84
N ARG A 130 -22.57 -5.82 9.02
CA ARG A 130 -21.20 -6.30 9.16
C ARG A 130 -20.97 -7.63 8.43
N ARG A 131 -21.88 -8.60 8.54
CA ARG A 131 -21.73 -9.90 7.85
C ARG A 131 -21.69 -9.75 6.32
N THR A 132 -22.42 -8.80 5.76
CA THR A 132 -22.43 -8.49 4.32
C THR A 132 -21.08 -7.96 3.84
N LEU A 133 -20.22 -7.43 4.72
CA LEU A 133 -18.84 -7.07 4.38
C LEU A 133 -17.87 -8.26 4.48
N ILE A 134 -18.18 -9.24 5.33
CA ILE A 134 -17.33 -10.43 5.57
C ILE A 134 -17.53 -11.50 4.51
N ALA A 135 -18.79 -11.84 4.18
CA ALA A 135 -19.12 -12.94 3.28
C ALA A 135 -18.51 -12.80 1.86
N PRO A 136 -18.43 -11.59 1.26
CA PRO A 136 -17.70 -11.38 0.02
C PRO A 136 -16.20 -11.64 0.14
N ASN A 137 -15.57 -11.14 1.21
CA ASN A 137 -14.16 -11.40 1.49
C ASN A 137 -13.90 -12.91 1.64
N HIS A 138 -14.82 -13.66 2.27
CA HIS A 138 -14.69 -15.12 2.37
C HIS A 138 -14.77 -15.79 1.00
N THR A 139 -15.79 -15.44 0.22
CA THR A 139 -15.99 -16.03 -1.11
C THR A 139 -14.82 -15.72 -2.04
N CYS A 140 -14.34 -14.47 -2.02
CA CYS A 140 -13.14 -14.08 -2.77
C CYS A 140 -11.86 -14.75 -2.28
N THR A 141 -11.81 -15.25 -1.04
CA THR A 141 -10.67 -16.06 -0.56
C THR A 141 -10.59 -17.39 -1.31
N HIS A 142 -11.72 -18.06 -1.55
CA HIS A 142 -11.77 -19.28 -2.38
C HIS A 142 -11.43 -18.99 -3.85
N MET A 143 -12.00 -17.93 -4.41
CA MET A 143 -11.68 -17.48 -5.78
C MET A 143 -10.20 -17.14 -5.95
N LEU A 144 -9.58 -16.53 -4.93
CA LEU A 144 -8.16 -16.21 -4.88
C LEU A 144 -7.30 -17.49 -4.78
N ASN A 145 -7.69 -18.45 -3.93
CA ASN A 145 -7.01 -19.73 -3.80
C ASN A 145 -6.98 -20.49 -5.14
N PHE A 146 -8.13 -20.53 -5.84
CA PHE A 146 -8.22 -21.06 -7.20
C PHE A 146 -7.30 -20.31 -8.17
N ALA A 147 -7.40 -18.98 -8.23
CA ALA A 147 -6.60 -18.15 -9.14
C ALA A 147 -5.08 -18.29 -8.91
N LEU A 148 -4.65 -18.43 -7.65
CA LEU A 148 -3.25 -18.64 -7.31
C LEU A 148 -2.71 -19.94 -7.90
N ARG A 149 -3.49 -21.02 -7.84
CA ARG A 149 -3.09 -22.31 -8.40
C ARG A 149 -3.06 -22.30 -9.92
N GLU A 150 -4.07 -21.71 -10.54
CA GLU A 150 -4.13 -21.58 -12.00
C GLU A 150 -2.90 -20.85 -12.55
N VAL A 151 -2.39 -19.85 -11.83
CA VAL A 151 -1.26 -19.03 -12.28
C VAL A 151 0.09 -19.58 -11.83
N LEU A 152 0.20 -20.06 -10.58
CA LEU A 152 1.48 -20.44 -9.98
C LEU A 152 1.75 -21.95 -10.00
N GLY A 153 0.72 -22.78 -10.12
CA GLY A 153 0.78 -24.24 -10.13
C GLY A 153 0.26 -24.92 -8.86
N ASP A 154 0.20 -26.25 -8.89
CA ASP A 154 -0.46 -27.09 -7.89
C ASP A 154 0.25 -27.18 -6.52
N HIS A 155 1.49 -26.70 -6.40
CA HIS A 155 2.23 -26.67 -5.12
C HIS A 155 1.76 -25.57 -4.17
N VAL A 156 0.82 -24.73 -4.62
CA VAL A 156 0.19 -23.71 -3.79
C VAL A 156 -0.86 -24.37 -2.90
N ASP A 157 -0.57 -24.39 -1.60
CA ASP A 157 -1.45 -24.85 -0.53
C ASP A 157 -1.65 -23.74 0.49
N GLN A 158 -2.85 -23.67 1.06
CA GLN A 158 -3.15 -22.76 2.16
C GLN A 158 -2.28 -23.06 3.40
N LYS A 159 -1.74 -22.01 4.01
CA LYS A 159 -0.99 -22.01 5.28
C LYS A 159 -1.66 -21.19 6.38
N GLY A 160 -2.67 -20.40 6.03
CA GLY A 160 -3.41 -19.55 6.95
C GLY A 160 -4.42 -18.70 6.18
N SER A 161 -5.51 -18.31 6.85
CA SER A 161 -6.52 -17.43 6.27
C SER A 161 -7.15 -16.59 7.37
N ILE A 162 -7.41 -15.32 7.07
CA ILE A 162 -8.14 -14.40 7.94
C ILE A 162 -9.13 -13.61 7.08
N VAL A 163 -10.40 -13.63 7.44
CA VAL A 163 -11.49 -12.91 6.78
C VAL A 163 -12.09 -11.92 7.78
N LEU A 164 -11.96 -10.63 7.49
CA LEU A 164 -12.46 -9.50 8.28
C LEU A 164 -13.44 -8.68 7.43
N PRO A 165 -14.25 -7.77 8.02
CA PRO A 165 -15.11 -6.88 7.24
C PRO A 165 -14.32 -6.01 6.24
N GLU A 166 -13.14 -5.56 6.64
CA GLU A 166 -12.32 -4.58 5.93
C GLU A 166 -11.32 -5.19 4.96
N LYS A 167 -11.01 -6.51 5.06
CA LYS A 167 -10.05 -7.20 4.20
C LYS A 167 -10.07 -8.72 4.38
N LEU A 168 -9.49 -9.42 3.42
CA LEU A 168 -9.02 -10.79 3.58
C LEU A 168 -7.49 -10.87 3.56
N ARG A 169 -6.95 -11.87 4.25
CA ARG A 169 -5.55 -12.29 4.18
C ARG A 169 -5.49 -13.78 3.90
N PHE A 170 -4.65 -14.15 2.94
CA PHE A 170 -4.46 -15.53 2.55
C PHE A 170 -2.99 -15.87 2.50
N ASP A 171 -2.59 -16.86 3.31
CA ASP A 171 -1.21 -17.34 3.39
C ASP A 171 -1.11 -18.64 2.62
N PHE A 172 -0.07 -18.77 1.80
CA PHE A 172 0.09 -19.89 0.88
C PHE A 172 1.55 -20.32 0.71
N SER A 173 1.77 -21.59 0.34
CA SER A 173 3.11 -22.09 0.01
C SER A 173 3.59 -21.55 -1.33
N HIS A 174 4.67 -20.77 -1.31
CA HIS A 174 5.38 -20.37 -2.52
C HIS A 174 6.80 -19.91 -2.19
N GLY A 175 7.79 -20.41 -2.94
CA GLY A 175 9.21 -20.26 -2.60
C GLY A 175 9.84 -18.91 -2.96
N LYS A 176 9.21 -18.10 -3.80
CA LYS A 176 9.80 -16.87 -4.38
C LYS A 176 8.76 -15.73 -4.46
N PRO A 177 9.15 -14.46 -4.57
CA PRO A 177 8.23 -13.37 -4.86
C PRO A 177 7.38 -13.61 -6.09
N VAL A 178 6.07 -13.36 -5.98
CA VAL A 178 5.15 -13.46 -7.11
C VAL A 178 5.40 -12.24 -7.98
N GLN A 179 5.64 -12.46 -9.28
CA GLN A 179 5.96 -11.36 -10.18
C GLN A 179 4.72 -10.50 -10.45
N PRO A 180 4.88 -9.18 -10.71
CA PRO A 180 3.76 -8.29 -10.98
C PRO A 180 2.82 -8.76 -12.10
N GLU A 181 3.34 -9.40 -13.14
CA GLU A 181 2.56 -9.99 -14.22
C GLU A 181 1.66 -11.14 -13.77
N ASP A 182 2.12 -11.97 -12.83
CA ASP A 182 1.35 -13.07 -12.30
C ASP A 182 0.33 -12.56 -11.26
N LEU A 183 0.70 -11.58 -10.44
CA LEU A 183 -0.26 -10.87 -9.57
C LEU A 183 -1.41 -10.26 -10.38
N ARG A 184 -1.11 -9.67 -11.54
CA ARG A 184 -2.11 -9.12 -12.46
C ARG A 184 -3.04 -10.20 -13.00
N LYS A 185 -2.52 -11.37 -13.38
CA LYS A 185 -3.33 -12.51 -13.84
C LYS A 185 -4.22 -13.05 -12.73
N ILE A 186 -3.68 -13.20 -11.52
CA ILE A 186 -4.42 -13.67 -10.34
C ILE A 186 -5.61 -12.72 -10.07
N GLU A 187 -5.34 -11.42 -9.96
CA GLU A 187 -6.37 -10.40 -9.75
C GLU A 187 -7.39 -10.38 -10.90
N TYR A 188 -6.94 -10.57 -12.15
CA TYR A 188 -7.81 -10.66 -13.32
C TYR A 188 -8.75 -11.86 -13.24
N ILE A 189 -8.27 -13.06 -12.90
CA ILE A 189 -9.10 -14.27 -12.78
C ILE A 189 -10.18 -14.10 -11.71
N VAL A 190 -9.84 -13.49 -10.56
CA VAL A 190 -10.84 -13.21 -9.51
C VAL A 190 -11.90 -12.22 -10.00
N ASN A 191 -11.48 -11.10 -10.60
CA ASN A 191 -12.43 -10.11 -11.12
C ASN A 191 -13.25 -10.64 -12.31
N GLN A 192 -12.71 -11.55 -13.12
CA GLN A 192 -13.45 -12.22 -14.19
C GLN A 192 -14.56 -13.11 -13.62
N GLN A 193 -14.27 -13.90 -12.59
CA GLN A 193 -15.30 -14.68 -11.88
C GLN A 193 -16.39 -13.79 -11.24
N ILE A 194 -16.06 -12.58 -10.77
CA ILE A 194 -17.07 -11.60 -10.30
C ILE A 194 -17.94 -11.14 -11.47
N LYS A 195 -17.31 -10.79 -12.60
CA LYS A 195 -17.98 -10.33 -13.82
C LYS A 195 -18.87 -11.41 -14.44
N ASP A 196 -18.51 -12.67 -14.29
CA ASP A 196 -19.27 -13.82 -14.81
C ASP A 196 -20.51 -14.15 -13.95
N GLU A 197 -20.71 -13.45 -12.82
CA GLU A 197 -21.87 -13.59 -11.93
C GLU A 197 -22.16 -15.05 -11.56
N LEU A 198 -21.12 -15.78 -11.13
CA LEU A 198 -21.17 -17.19 -10.83
C LEU A 198 -22.02 -17.47 -9.58
N GLU A 199 -22.90 -18.45 -9.66
CA GLU A 199 -23.67 -18.96 -8.51
C GLU A 199 -22.73 -19.63 -7.49
N VAL A 200 -22.96 -19.38 -6.20
CA VAL A 200 -22.24 -20.03 -5.10
C VAL A 200 -23.17 -21.04 -4.45
N SER A 201 -22.88 -22.32 -4.66
CA SER A 201 -23.65 -23.44 -4.13
C SER A 201 -22.96 -24.01 -2.89
N ALA A 202 -23.74 -24.38 -1.87
CA ALA A 202 -23.21 -25.03 -0.68
C ALA A 202 -24.17 -26.09 -0.14
N GLN A 203 -23.65 -27.27 0.20
CA GLN A 203 -24.45 -28.39 0.66
C GLN A 203 -23.69 -29.25 1.66
N GLU A 204 -24.40 -29.80 2.66
CA GLU A 204 -23.88 -30.85 3.53
C GLU A 204 -24.03 -32.21 2.86
N ILE A 205 -22.91 -32.92 2.72
CA ILE A 205 -22.83 -34.20 2.02
C ILE A 205 -21.93 -35.15 2.81
N LYS A 206 -21.99 -36.45 2.52
CA LYS A 206 -21.10 -37.43 3.17
C LYS A 206 -19.65 -37.12 2.85
N LEU A 207 -18.77 -37.20 3.85
CA LEU A 207 -17.34 -36.93 3.67
C LEU A 207 -16.70 -37.86 2.63
N ALA A 208 -17.14 -39.11 2.55
CA ALA A 208 -16.67 -40.07 1.55
C ALA A 208 -17.00 -39.65 0.12
N ASP A 209 -18.18 -39.07 -0.11
CA ASP A 209 -18.61 -38.60 -1.44
C ASP A 209 -17.88 -37.31 -1.81
N ALA A 210 -17.72 -36.38 -0.86
CA ALA A 210 -16.95 -35.15 -1.07
C ALA A 210 -15.52 -35.43 -1.55
N LYS A 211 -14.83 -36.39 -0.92
CA LYS A 211 -13.46 -36.77 -1.27
C LYS A 211 -13.28 -37.31 -2.68
N ARG A 212 -14.36 -37.69 -3.37
CA ARG A 212 -14.32 -38.17 -4.76
C ARG A 212 -14.35 -37.02 -5.77
N ILE A 213 -14.75 -35.81 -5.36
CA ILE A 213 -14.87 -34.66 -6.25
C ILE A 213 -13.46 -34.21 -6.68
N ASN A 214 -13.16 -34.32 -7.97
CA ASN A 214 -11.92 -33.82 -8.54
C ASN A 214 -11.76 -32.32 -8.31
N GLY A 215 -10.56 -31.90 -7.92
CA GLY A 215 -10.27 -30.50 -7.65
C GLY A 215 -10.72 -30.00 -6.28
N LEU A 216 -11.53 -30.77 -5.54
CA LEU A 216 -11.98 -30.41 -4.20
C LEU A 216 -10.77 -30.17 -3.28
N ARG A 217 -10.76 -29.02 -2.61
CA ARG A 217 -9.73 -28.65 -1.65
C ARG A 217 -10.22 -28.76 -0.22
N ALA A 218 -9.29 -29.18 0.61
CA ALA A 218 -9.40 -29.23 2.06
C ALA A 218 -8.08 -28.74 2.62
N VAL A 219 -8.12 -28.12 3.80
CA VAL A 219 -6.93 -27.64 4.49
C VAL A 219 -6.20 -28.85 5.07
N PHE A 220 -4.92 -28.98 4.75
CA PHE A 220 -4.10 -30.09 5.22
C PHE A 220 -3.97 -30.07 6.75
N GLY A 221 -4.23 -31.21 7.39
CA GLY A 221 -4.11 -31.39 8.84
C GLY A 221 -5.40 -31.09 9.64
N GLU A 222 -6.43 -30.55 8.99
CA GLU A 222 -7.73 -30.33 9.63
C GLU A 222 -8.56 -31.62 9.69
N ILE A 223 -9.33 -31.77 10.77
CA ILE A 223 -10.30 -32.85 10.93
C ILE A 223 -11.68 -32.30 10.56
N TYR A 224 -12.29 -32.90 9.54
CA TYR A 224 -13.62 -32.53 9.06
C TYR A 224 -14.69 -33.48 9.63
N PRO A 225 -15.86 -32.95 10.02
CA PRO A 225 -17.00 -33.77 10.44
C PRO A 225 -17.58 -34.58 9.27
N ASP A 226 -18.41 -35.57 9.58
CA ASP A 226 -19.27 -36.28 8.61
C ASP A 226 -20.73 -36.21 9.11
N PRO A 227 -21.65 -35.54 8.39
CA PRO A 227 -21.47 -34.93 7.07
C PRO A 227 -20.56 -33.69 7.08
N VAL A 228 -20.03 -33.36 5.90
CA VAL A 228 -19.20 -32.17 5.67
C VAL A 228 -19.89 -31.19 4.73
N ARG A 229 -19.65 -29.90 4.93
CA ARG A 229 -20.16 -28.86 4.05
C ARG A 229 -19.19 -28.57 2.90
N VAL A 230 -19.65 -28.77 1.68
CA VAL A 230 -18.94 -28.43 0.45
C VAL A 230 -19.47 -27.11 -0.09
N VAL A 231 -18.57 -26.22 -0.50
CA VAL A 231 -18.87 -24.96 -1.20
C VAL A 231 -18.29 -25.04 -2.61
N SER A 232 -19.07 -24.67 -3.61
CA SER A 232 -18.70 -24.67 -5.03
C SER A 232 -19.08 -23.33 -5.67
N ILE A 233 -18.16 -22.74 -6.43
CA ILE A 233 -18.36 -21.47 -7.14
C ILE A 233 -18.48 -21.75 -8.64
N GLY A 234 -19.61 -21.36 -9.23
CA GLY A 234 -19.92 -21.50 -10.66
C GLY A 234 -20.60 -22.81 -11.05
N ARG A 235 -20.68 -23.79 -10.14
CA ARG A 235 -21.41 -25.06 -10.34
C ARG A 235 -22.12 -25.49 -9.07
N LYS A 236 -23.23 -26.20 -9.22
CA LYS A 236 -24.00 -26.74 -8.10
C LYS A 236 -23.32 -27.98 -7.53
N VAL A 237 -23.36 -28.14 -6.21
CA VAL A 237 -22.77 -29.32 -5.55
C VAL A 237 -23.41 -30.63 -6.06
N GLU A 238 -24.69 -30.59 -6.41
CA GLU A 238 -25.41 -31.73 -6.98
C GLU A 238 -24.82 -32.17 -8.33
N ASP A 239 -24.39 -31.23 -9.18
CA ASP A 239 -23.76 -31.54 -10.47
C ASP A 239 -22.39 -32.22 -10.26
N LEU A 240 -21.65 -31.76 -9.24
CA LEU A 240 -20.37 -32.38 -8.87
C LEU A 240 -20.59 -33.82 -8.41
N LEU A 241 -21.62 -34.08 -7.62
CA LEU A 241 -21.94 -35.41 -7.11
C LEU A 241 -22.47 -36.37 -8.18
N ALA A 242 -23.12 -35.85 -9.23
CA ALA A 242 -23.57 -36.67 -10.34
C ALA A 242 -22.40 -37.29 -11.12
N ASN A 243 -21.25 -36.61 -11.19
CA ASN A 243 -20.04 -37.11 -11.84
C ASN A 243 -18.76 -36.61 -11.15
N PRO A 244 -18.44 -37.09 -9.93
CA PRO A 244 -17.42 -36.47 -9.07
C PRO A 244 -16.00 -36.55 -9.65
N GLU A 245 -15.73 -37.53 -10.50
CA GLU A 245 -14.41 -37.76 -11.10
C GLU A 245 -14.24 -37.05 -12.46
N SER A 246 -15.14 -36.12 -12.82
CA SER A 246 -14.98 -35.30 -14.03
C SER A 246 -13.72 -34.43 -13.95
N LYS A 247 -12.96 -34.34 -15.06
CA LYS A 247 -11.81 -33.42 -15.14
C LYS A 247 -12.22 -31.96 -15.23
N GLU A 248 -13.47 -31.68 -15.61
CA GLU A 248 -14.02 -30.31 -15.65
C GLU A 248 -14.02 -29.65 -14.27
N TRP A 249 -14.14 -30.44 -13.18
CA TRP A 249 -14.14 -29.91 -11.82
C TRP A 249 -12.79 -29.34 -11.37
N LEU A 250 -11.71 -29.60 -12.11
CA LEU A 250 -10.41 -28.99 -11.86
C LEU A 250 -10.39 -27.48 -12.15
N SER A 251 -11.30 -26.99 -13.01
CA SER A 251 -11.36 -25.57 -13.41
C SER A 251 -12.40 -24.76 -12.62
N ILE A 252 -12.85 -25.26 -11.47
CA ILE A 252 -13.79 -24.55 -10.58
C ILE A 252 -13.24 -24.53 -9.16
N SER A 253 -13.66 -23.53 -8.39
CA SER A 253 -13.35 -23.47 -6.97
C SER A 253 -14.34 -24.33 -6.18
N THR A 254 -13.88 -25.46 -5.66
CA THR A 254 -14.66 -26.35 -4.78
C THR A 254 -13.88 -26.68 -3.53
N GLU A 255 -14.44 -26.38 -2.36
CA GLU A 255 -13.73 -26.52 -1.07
C GLU A 255 -14.64 -27.00 0.06
N LEU A 256 -14.03 -27.66 1.07
CA LEU A 256 -14.70 -27.93 2.35
C LEU A 256 -14.69 -26.66 3.20
N CYS A 257 -15.87 -26.05 3.41
CA CYS A 257 -15.96 -24.78 4.14
C CYS A 257 -17.25 -24.66 4.96
N GLY A 258 -17.09 -24.41 6.27
CA GLY A 258 -18.17 -24.12 7.20
C GLY A 258 -18.58 -22.64 7.28
N GLY A 259 -17.92 -21.79 6.50
CA GLY A 259 -18.06 -20.33 6.46
C GLY A 259 -19.35 -19.80 5.83
N THR A 260 -19.62 -18.51 6.06
CA THR A 260 -20.70 -17.81 5.38
C THR A 260 -20.23 -17.25 4.04
N HIS A 261 -21.04 -17.41 2.99
CA HIS A 261 -20.72 -16.97 1.63
C HIS A 261 -21.83 -16.10 1.05
N ILE A 262 -21.48 -15.28 0.06
CA ILE A 262 -22.47 -14.67 -0.83
C ILE A 262 -23.10 -15.76 -1.71
N SER A 263 -24.31 -15.54 -2.22
CA SER A 263 -24.99 -16.49 -3.11
C SER A 263 -24.55 -16.35 -4.57
N ASN A 264 -23.99 -15.21 -4.94
CA ASN A 264 -23.47 -14.96 -6.28
C ASN A 264 -22.21 -14.09 -6.24
N THR A 265 -21.21 -14.39 -7.06
CA THR A 265 -19.92 -13.66 -7.06
C THR A 265 -20.06 -12.18 -7.39
N ARG A 266 -21.12 -11.76 -8.09
CA ARG A 266 -21.40 -10.34 -8.37
C ARG A 266 -21.56 -9.50 -7.11
N ASP A 267 -21.99 -10.12 -6.00
CA ASP A 267 -22.21 -9.43 -4.72
C ASP A 267 -20.88 -9.00 -4.07
N ALA A 268 -19.74 -9.52 -4.54
CA ALA A 268 -18.43 -8.98 -4.19
C ALA A 268 -18.17 -7.60 -4.78
N ALA A 269 -18.89 -7.24 -5.86
CA ALA A 269 -18.83 -6.00 -6.64
C ALA A 269 -17.47 -5.67 -7.31
N ALA A 270 -16.37 -5.84 -6.59
CA ALA A 270 -15.01 -5.62 -7.05
C ALA A 270 -14.02 -6.37 -6.15
N PHE A 271 -12.83 -6.67 -6.68
CA PHE A 271 -11.72 -7.24 -5.91
C PHE A 271 -10.41 -6.50 -6.23
N ALA A 272 -9.64 -6.16 -5.20
CA ALA A 272 -8.32 -5.54 -5.34
C ALA A 272 -7.27 -6.26 -4.50
N LEU A 273 -6.21 -6.76 -5.15
CA LEU A 273 -5.07 -7.42 -4.53
C LEU A 273 -4.06 -6.35 -4.07
N ILE A 274 -4.11 -5.97 -2.79
CA ILE A 274 -3.37 -4.82 -2.26
C ILE A 274 -1.88 -5.10 -2.07
N SER A 275 -1.53 -6.27 -1.56
CA SER A 275 -0.14 -6.62 -1.30
C SER A 275 0.14 -8.11 -1.41
N GLU A 276 1.40 -8.42 -1.71
CA GLU A 276 1.99 -9.75 -1.65
C GLU A 276 3.32 -9.63 -0.90
N GLU A 277 3.50 -10.39 0.18
CA GLU A 277 4.70 -10.36 1.01
C GLU A 277 5.12 -11.75 1.51
N GLY A 278 6.43 -11.96 1.71
CA GLY A 278 6.94 -13.17 2.36
C GLY A 278 6.84 -13.05 3.88
N ILE A 279 6.22 -14.04 4.54
CA ILE A 279 6.03 -14.04 6.00
C ILE A 279 6.90 -15.07 6.73
N ALA A 280 7.31 -16.12 6.03
CA ALA A 280 8.23 -17.15 6.51
C ALA A 280 8.92 -17.84 5.32
N LYS A 281 9.91 -18.70 5.60
CA LYS A 281 10.57 -19.48 4.54
C LYS A 281 9.56 -20.35 3.80
N GLY A 282 9.36 -20.08 2.51
CA GLY A 282 8.43 -20.82 1.66
C GLY A 282 6.95 -20.46 1.84
N VAL A 283 6.62 -19.43 2.62
CA VAL A 283 5.23 -18.99 2.85
C VAL A 283 5.09 -17.52 2.49
N ARG A 284 4.06 -17.22 1.70
CA ARG A 284 3.72 -15.88 1.22
C ARG A 284 2.31 -15.53 1.63
N ARG A 285 2.03 -14.24 1.75
CA ARG A 285 0.75 -13.68 2.15
C ARG A 285 0.26 -12.73 1.10
N ILE A 286 -1.01 -12.87 0.71
CA ILE A 286 -1.75 -11.85 0.00
C ILE A 286 -2.70 -11.15 0.96
N THR A 287 -2.76 -9.83 0.87
CA THR A 287 -3.85 -9.04 1.45
C THR A 287 -4.69 -8.47 0.30
N ALA A 288 -5.99 -8.65 0.37
CA ALA A 288 -6.93 -8.13 -0.63
C ALA A 288 -8.17 -7.54 0.04
N VAL A 289 -8.91 -6.76 -0.73
CA VAL A 289 -10.18 -6.13 -0.31
C VAL A 289 -11.23 -6.35 -1.38
N THR A 290 -12.50 -6.33 -1.00
CA THR A 290 -13.64 -6.43 -1.90
C THR A 290 -14.52 -5.17 -1.87
N ALA A 291 -15.60 -5.17 -2.66
CA ALA A 291 -16.68 -4.18 -2.63
C ALA A 291 -16.19 -2.72 -2.75
N GLU A 292 -16.70 -1.82 -1.91
CA GLU A 292 -16.38 -0.40 -1.96
C GLU A 292 -14.89 -0.13 -1.71
N CYS A 293 -14.25 -0.87 -0.79
CA CYS A 293 -12.82 -0.73 -0.52
C CYS A 293 -11.98 -1.05 -1.77
N ALA A 294 -12.33 -2.10 -2.52
CA ALA A 294 -11.67 -2.43 -3.79
C ALA A 294 -11.91 -1.34 -4.84
N SER A 295 -13.15 -0.85 -4.94
CA SER A 295 -13.51 0.20 -5.89
C SER A 295 -12.76 1.51 -5.63
N GLN A 296 -12.62 1.92 -4.36
CA GLN A 296 -11.84 3.08 -3.96
C GLN A 296 -10.34 2.90 -4.25
N SER A 297 -9.82 1.70 -3.98
CA SER A 297 -8.44 1.33 -4.28
C SER A 297 -8.12 1.47 -5.79
N MET A 298 -9.00 0.97 -6.66
CA MET A 298 -8.82 1.09 -8.12
C MET A 298 -8.97 2.54 -8.62
N LYS A 299 -9.89 3.33 -8.05
CA LYS A 299 -10.04 4.76 -8.36
C LYS A 299 -8.79 5.55 -7.97
N LEU A 300 -8.23 5.29 -6.80
CA LEU A 300 -6.98 5.92 -6.36
C LEU A 300 -5.81 5.59 -7.30
N ALA A 301 -5.68 4.33 -7.74
CA ALA A 301 -4.67 3.95 -8.73
C ALA A 301 -4.81 4.73 -10.04
N SER A 302 -6.05 4.94 -10.50
CA SER A 302 -6.36 5.70 -11.73
C SER A 302 -6.07 7.19 -11.57
N SER A 303 -6.33 7.77 -10.39
CA SER A 303 -5.94 9.16 -10.08
C SER A 303 -4.43 9.34 -10.11
N ILE A 304 -3.67 8.41 -9.53
CA ILE A 304 -2.19 8.48 -9.56
C ILE A 304 -1.67 8.37 -10.98
N ASP A 305 -2.26 7.49 -11.80
CA ASP A 305 -1.91 7.40 -13.23
C ASP A 305 -2.17 8.72 -13.96
N THR A 306 -3.26 9.40 -13.64
CA THR A 306 -3.59 10.73 -14.18
C THR A 306 -2.57 11.77 -13.75
N ASP A 307 -2.18 11.78 -12.47
CA ASP A 307 -1.12 12.66 -11.96
C ASP A 307 0.22 12.44 -12.67
N ILE A 308 0.57 11.19 -13.00
CA ILE A 308 1.78 10.84 -13.76
C ILE A 308 1.69 11.40 -15.18
N ASN A 309 0.54 11.25 -15.85
CA ASN A 309 0.30 11.77 -17.19
C ASN A 309 0.28 13.31 -17.25
N GLU A 310 -0.11 13.97 -16.16
CA GLU A 310 0.03 15.42 -16.03
C GLU A 310 1.48 15.82 -15.78
N ALA A 311 2.18 15.08 -14.91
CA ALA A 311 3.59 15.32 -14.63
C ALA A 311 4.44 15.20 -15.89
N SER A 312 4.15 14.26 -16.80
CA SER A 312 4.89 14.10 -18.06
C SER A 312 4.85 15.33 -18.99
N LYS A 313 3.97 16.31 -18.72
CA LYS A 313 3.86 17.57 -19.47
C LYS A 313 4.63 18.72 -18.81
N LEU A 314 5.24 18.48 -17.65
CA LEU A 314 5.99 19.46 -16.88
C LEU A 314 7.49 19.31 -17.13
N GLU A 315 8.25 20.36 -16.81
CA GLU A 315 9.70 20.37 -16.95
C GLU A 315 10.40 20.94 -15.71
N GLY A 316 11.72 20.75 -15.63
CA GLY A 316 12.59 21.38 -14.64
C GLY A 316 12.16 21.15 -13.18
N ALA A 317 12.22 22.22 -12.38
CA ALA A 317 11.91 22.16 -10.95
C ALA A 317 10.43 21.82 -10.66
N THR A 318 9.51 22.18 -11.56
CA THR A 318 8.08 21.88 -11.41
C THR A 318 7.82 20.38 -11.57
N LEU A 319 8.44 19.75 -12.56
CA LEU A 319 8.41 18.29 -12.72
C LEU A 319 9.02 17.59 -11.51
N GLU A 320 10.20 18.02 -11.05
CA GLU A 320 10.88 17.44 -9.90
C GLU A 320 10.01 17.46 -8.63
N LYS A 321 9.34 18.59 -8.36
CA LYS A 321 8.41 18.72 -7.23
C LYS A 321 7.18 17.80 -7.39
N LYS A 322 6.59 17.73 -8.59
CA LYS A 322 5.41 16.87 -8.85
C LYS A 322 5.76 15.39 -8.72
N ILE A 323 6.92 14.94 -9.23
CA ILE A 323 7.43 13.56 -9.04
C ILE A 323 7.51 13.23 -7.55
N GLY A 324 8.12 14.10 -6.74
CA GLY A 324 8.24 13.90 -5.30
C GLY A 324 6.88 13.75 -4.61
N SER A 325 5.90 14.58 -4.98
CA SER A 325 4.53 14.48 -4.47
C SER A 325 3.84 13.16 -4.86
N ILE A 326 3.94 12.75 -6.13
CA ILE A 326 3.33 11.51 -6.63
C ILE A 326 3.92 10.31 -5.91
N LYS A 327 5.24 10.29 -5.70
CA LYS A 327 5.94 9.20 -5.00
C LYS A 327 5.44 9.03 -3.57
N ASN A 328 5.29 10.13 -2.83
CA ASN A 328 4.75 10.10 -1.48
C ASN A 328 3.32 9.53 -1.45
N THR A 329 2.46 9.98 -2.36
CA THR A 329 1.09 9.44 -2.50
C THR A 329 1.12 7.95 -2.83
N LEU A 330 1.92 7.54 -3.81
CA LEU A 330 2.02 6.15 -4.25
C LEU A 330 2.53 5.21 -3.15
N ASP A 331 3.53 5.63 -2.38
CA ASP A 331 4.11 4.81 -1.31
C ASP A 331 3.08 4.52 -0.21
N ALA A 332 2.28 5.53 0.19
CA ALA A 332 1.21 5.38 1.18
C ALA A 332 -0.07 4.70 0.63
N ALA A 333 -0.25 4.64 -0.69
CA ALA A 333 -1.48 4.15 -1.30
C ALA A 333 -1.68 2.64 -1.14
N ALA A 334 -2.87 2.25 -0.67
CA ALA A 334 -3.41 0.89 -0.69
C ALA A 334 -4.11 0.64 -2.03
N ILE A 335 -3.31 0.38 -3.06
CA ILE A 335 -3.75 0.15 -4.45
C ILE A 335 -3.33 -1.25 -4.92
N PRO A 336 -3.91 -1.80 -6.01
CA PRO A 336 -3.51 -3.11 -6.51
C PRO A 336 -2.00 -3.23 -6.71
N ALA A 337 -1.39 -4.30 -6.19
CA ALA A 337 0.06 -4.48 -6.11
C ALA A 337 0.72 -4.46 -7.51
N ALA A 338 0.10 -5.11 -8.49
CA ALA A 338 0.57 -5.09 -9.88
C ALA A 338 0.55 -3.67 -10.46
N ARG A 339 -0.54 -2.91 -10.22
CA ARG A 339 -0.65 -1.51 -10.66
C ARG A 339 0.36 -0.61 -9.94
N LYS A 340 0.62 -0.83 -8.65
CA LYS A 340 1.64 -0.10 -7.90
C LYS A 340 3.02 -0.28 -8.52
N ALA A 341 3.37 -1.49 -8.97
CA ALA A 341 4.61 -1.76 -9.68
C ALA A 341 4.70 -1.01 -11.02
N ASP A 342 3.63 -1.00 -11.82
CA ASP A 342 3.57 -0.27 -13.09
C ASP A 342 3.76 1.24 -12.91
N LEU A 343 3.06 1.82 -11.92
CA LEU A 343 3.14 3.25 -11.60
C LEU A 343 4.55 3.63 -11.12
N LYS A 344 5.21 2.80 -10.31
CA LYS A 344 6.62 2.98 -9.93
C LYS A 344 7.53 2.99 -11.16
N GLY A 345 7.31 2.08 -12.11
CA GLY A 345 8.04 2.05 -13.38
C GLY A 345 7.86 3.33 -14.20
N ASN A 346 6.63 3.87 -14.26
CA ASN A 346 6.36 5.11 -14.97
C ASN A 346 6.97 6.34 -14.30
N ILE A 347 6.96 6.41 -12.96
CA ILE A 347 7.66 7.45 -12.21
C ILE A 347 9.17 7.39 -12.49
N SER A 348 9.76 6.20 -12.50
CA SER A 348 11.19 6.03 -12.81
C SER A 348 11.55 6.53 -14.22
N LYS A 349 10.66 6.35 -15.21
CA LYS A 349 10.84 6.94 -16.54
C LYS A 349 10.84 8.48 -16.52
N LEU A 350 9.96 9.10 -15.73
CA LEU A 350 9.93 10.56 -15.56
C LEU A 350 11.20 11.08 -14.87
N GLU A 351 11.70 10.38 -13.84
CA GLU A 351 12.97 10.69 -13.18
C GLU A 351 14.14 10.62 -14.17
N ASP A 352 14.16 9.60 -15.03
CA ASP A 352 15.17 9.45 -16.08
C ASP A 352 15.11 10.55 -17.14
N GLN A 353 13.90 10.95 -17.56
CA GLN A 353 13.69 12.07 -18.48
C GLN A 353 14.19 13.38 -17.88
N LEU A 354 13.82 13.67 -16.63
CA LEU A 354 14.28 14.84 -15.89
C LEU A 354 15.80 14.86 -15.77
N ARG A 355 16.43 13.72 -15.46
CA ARG A 355 17.89 13.59 -15.38
C ARG A 355 18.56 13.86 -16.72
N LYS A 356 18.04 13.31 -17.82
CA LYS A 356 18.56 13.54 -19.17
C LYS A 356 18.41 15.01 -19.59
N ALA A 357 17.26 15.62 -19.30
CA ALA A 357 17.01 17.04 -19.57
C ALA A 357 17.98 17.95 -18.81
N LYS A 358 18.17 17.72 -17.49
CA LYS A 358 19.16 18.45 -16.67
C LYS A 358 20.57 18.31 -17.22
N LYS A 359 20.98 17.11 -17.65
CA LYS A 359 22.30 16.89 -18.25
C LYS A 359 22.47 17.67 -19.56
N LYS A 360 21.49 17.59 -20.46
CA LYS A 360 21.52 18.30 -21.75
C LYS A 360 21.59 19.82 -21.55
N MET A 361 20.76 20.36 -20.65
CA MET A 361 20.79 21.77 -20.30
C MET A 361 22.16 22.20 -19.74
N GLY A 362 22.77 21.38 -18.88
CA GLY A 362 24.13 21.64 -18.39
C GLY A 362 25.19 21.65 -19.51
N GLU A 363 25.10 20.73 -20.48
CA GLU A 363 25.98 20.70 -21.65
C GLU A 363 25.80 21.94 -22.54
N GLU A 364 24.56 22.36 -22.78
CA GLU A 364 24.22 23.59 -23.53
C GLU A 364 24.72 24.84 -22.80
N ASN A 365 24.54 24.92 -21.47
CA ASN A 365 25.06 25.99 -20.64
C ASN A 365 26.59 26.07 -20.70
N ILE A 366 27.30 24.94 -20.61
CA ILE A 366 28.76 24.89 -20.75
C ILE A 366 29.16 25.46 -22.12
N GLN A 367 28.52 25.04 -23.20
CA GLN A 367 28.84 25.53 -24.55
C GLN A 367 28.58 27.05 -24.67
N LYS A 368 27.42 27.53 -24.19
CA LYS A 368 27.05 28.96 -24.18
C LYS A 368 28.06 29.80 -23.40
N ALA A 369 28.36 29.43 -22.16
CA ALA A 369 29.28 30.17 -21.31
C ALA A 369 30.72 30.18 -21.87
N VAL A 370 31.20 29.04 -22.37
CA VAL A 370 32.54 28.93 -22.98
C VAL A 370 32.65 29.82 -24.22
N LYS A 371 31.64 29.80 -25.10
CA LYS A 371 31.63 30.66 -26.29
C LYS A 371 31.68 32.14 -25.89
N ILE A 372 30.81 32.58 -24.97
CA ILE A 372 30.78 33.96 -24.49
C ILE A 372 32.13 34.37 -23.90
N ALA A 373 32.76 33.53 -23.08
CA ALA A 373 34.05 33.83 -22.48
C ALA A 373 35.17 33.90 -23.51
N ILE A 374 35.17 33.02 -24.51
CA ILE A 374 36.16 33.05 -25.60
C ILE A 374 35.97 34.31 -26.46
N ASP A 375 34.76 34.60 -26.93
CA ASP A 375 34.46 35.75 -27.78
C ASP A 375 34.82 37.07 -27.05
N ALA A 376 34.48 37.18 -25.76
CA ALA A 376 34.81 38.34 -24.94
C ALA A 376 36.32 38.49 -24.68
N ALA A 377 37.05 37.37 -24.55
CA ALA A 377 38.51 37.39 -24.41
C ALA A 377 39.21 37.80 -25.72
N GLU A 378 38.75 37.29 -26.86
CA GLU A 378 39.26 37.70 -28.19
C GLU A 378 39.03 39.21 -28.43
N ALA A 379 37.82 39.71 -28.12
CA ALA A 379 37.52 41.13 -28.22
C ALA A 379 38.42 41.98 -27.30
N ALA A 380 38.59 41.57 -26.03
CA ALA A 380 39.45 42.28 -25.09
C ALA A 380 40.91 42.37 -25.58
N LEU A 381 41.45 41.28 -26.11
CA LEU A 381 42.80 41.25 -26.71
C LEU A 381 42.91 42.15 -27.94
N SER A 382 41.89 42.17 -28.81
CA SER A 382 41.87 43.02 -30.01
C SER A 382 41.87 44.53 -29.67
N GLU A 383 41.32 44.88 -28.50
CA GLU A 383 41.32 46.24 -27.94
C GLU A 383 42.60 46.55 -27.12
N GLY A 384 43.55 45.61 -27.05
CA GLY A 384 44.80 45.78 -26.31
C GLY A 384 44.65 45.65 -24.78
N LYS A 385 43.55 45.07 -24.28
CA LYS A 385 43.35 44.84 -22.84
C LYS A 385 44.15 43.64 -22.35
N THR A 386 44.62 43.70 -21.12
CA THR A 386 45.40 42.64 -20.45
C THR A 386 44.57 41.69 -19.59
N PHE A 387 43.23 41.82 -19.60
CA PHE A 387 42.29 40.96 -18.87
C PHE A 387 40.91 40.93 -19.54
N CYS A 388 40.05 39.98 -19.14
CA CYS A 388 38.66 39.89 -19.56
C CYS A 388 37.71 39.76 -18.36
N VAL A 389 36.70 40.63 -18.29
CA VAL A 389 35.54 40.49 -17.39
C VAL A 389 34.31 40.39 -18.28
N THR A 390 33.52 39.34 -18.11
CA THR A 390 32.32 39.11 -18.93
C THR A 390 31.18 38.50 -18.14
N HIS A 391 29.97 38.56 -18.71
CA HIS A 391 28.76 37.97 -18.16
C HIS A 391 28.24 36.89 -19.11
N ALA A 392 28.08 35.68 -18.60
CA ALA A 392 27.44 34.57 -19.28
C ALA A 392 26.06 34.35 -18.67
N ASP A 393 25.03 34.32 -19.50
CA ASP A 393 23.66 34.07 -19.05
C ASP A 393 23.38 32.56 -18.98
N VAL A 394 23.85 31.91 -17.90
CA VAL A 394 23.69 30.46 -17.66
C VAL A 394 23.14 30.15 -16.26
N GLY A 395 22.45 31.13 -15.65
CA GLY A 395 21.85 30.99 -14.33
C GLY A 395 22.88 30.71 -13.23
N LEU A 396 22.59 29.73 -12.37
CA LEU A 396 23.48 29.29 -11.29
C LEU A 396 24.31 28.04 -11.64
N ASP A 397 24.48 27.73 -12.93
CA ASP A 397 25.31 26.60 -13.37
C ASP A 397 26.81 26.91 -13.16
N THR A 398 27.30 26.61 -11.95
CA THR A 398 28.69 26.84 -11.56
C THR A 398 29.67 26.02 -12.40
N THR A 399 29.24 24.88 -12.96
CA THR A 399 30.08 24.06 -13.83
C THR A 399 30.28 24.74 -15.18
N ALA A 400 29.21 25.31 -15.76
CA ALA A 400 29.31 26.09 -16.99
C ALA A 400 30.22 27.30 -16.85
N VAL A 401 30.06 28.10 -15.80
CA VAL A 401 30.89 29.30 -15.56
C VAL A 401 32.36 28.92 -15.29
N ARG A 402 32.60 27.83 -14.56
CA ARG A 402 33.95 27.30 -14.34
C ARG A 402 34.61 26.88 -15.67
N GLU A 403 33.92 26.06 -16.46
CA GLU A 403 34.44 25.57 -17.74
C GLU A 403 34.72 26.72 -18.71
N ALA A 404 33.90 27.78 -18.67
CA ALA A 404 34.12 28.99 -19.46
C ALA A 404 35.47 29.66 -19.15
N VAL A 405 35.76 29.91 -17.86
CA VAL A 405 37.04 30.49 -17.44
C VAL A 405 38.20 29.58 -17.79
N VAL A 406 38.11 28.28 -17.46
CA VAL A 406 39.21 27.32 -17.68
C VAL A 406 39.54 27.20 -19.17
N LYS A 407 38.54 27.05 -20.04
CA LYS A 407 38.78 26.91 -21.48
C LYS A 407 39.28 28.21 -22.11
N ALA A 408 38.76 29.35 -21.68
CA ALA A 408 39.22 30.64 -22.17
C ALA A 408 40.68 30.91 -21.75
N MET A 409 41.05 30.63 -20.48
CA MET A 409 42.44 30.73 -20.03
C MET A 409 43.40 29.79 -20.77
N ASN A 410 42.96 28.56 -21.04
CA ASN A 410 43.77 27.59 -21.79
C ASN A 410 44.02 28.05 -23.24
N ARG A 411 43.05 28.73 -23.86
CA ARG A 411 43.17 29.27 -25.22
C ARG A 411 43.97 30.56 -25.27
N PHE A 412 43.69 31.49 -24.36
CA PHE A 412 44.36 32.79 -24.24
C PHE A 412 45.37 32.75 -23.10
N LYS A 413 46.46 32.01 -23.33
CA LYS A 413 47.53 31.84 -22.34
C LYS A 413 47.99 33.20 -21.82
N GLY A 414 48.03 33.37 -20.50
CA GLY A 414 48.47 34.61 -19.86
C GLY A 414 47.38 35.66 -19.67
N LEU A 415 46.12 35.44 -20.08
CA LEU A 415 45.01 36.36 -19.84
C LEU A 415 44.24 36.02 -18.55
N PRO A 416 44.16 36.91 -17.55
CA PRO A 416 43.20 36.83 -16.44
C PRO A 416 41.76 36.96 -16.94
N ILE A 417 40.89 36.05 -16.52
CA ILE A 417 39.49 35.99 -16.96
C ILE A 417 38.55 35.84 -15.76
N MET A 418 37.50 36.65 -15.71
CA MET A 418 36.42 36.53 -14.74
C MET A 418 35.06 36.49 -15.46
N VAL A 419 34.27 35.48 -15.16
CA VAL A 419 32.93 35.29 -15.73
C VAL A 419 31.90 35.37 -14.60
N PHE A 420 30.91 36.23 -14.79
CA PHE A 420 29.72 36.34 -13.95
C PHE A 420 28.55 35.61 -14.62
N SER A 421 27.65 35.05 -13.83
CA SER A 421 26.33 34.59 -14.30
C SER A 421 25.30 34.87 -13.22
N THR A 422 24.06 35.14 -13.64
CA THR A 422 22.97 35.54 -12.74
C THR A 422 21.75 34.69 -13.00
N ASP A 423 21.00 34.41 -11.94
CA ASP A 423 19.65 33.84 -12.02
C ASP A 423 18.66 34.85 -11.44
N GLU A 424 17.85 35.44 -12.31
CA GLU A 424 16.88 36.47 -11.93
C GLU A 424 15.80 35.89 -11.01
N ALA A 425 15.40 34.63 -11.21
CA ALA A 425 14.35 33.98 -10.44
C ALA A 425 14.71 33.85 -8.94
N SER A 426 15.97 33.56 -8.62
CA SER A 426 16.45 33.48 -7.24
C SER A 426 17.20 34.72 -6.74
N ASN A 427 17.36 35.75 -7.59
CA ASN A 427 18.19 36.94 -7.35
C ASN A 427 19.64 36.58 -6.90
N LYS A 428 20.19 35.49 -7.43
CA LYS A 428 21.55 35.03 -7.08
C LYS A 428 22.51 35.17 -8.24
N ALA A 429 23.79 35.29 -7.92
CA ALA A 429 24.85 35.39 -8.90
C ALA A 429 25.96 34.40 -8.58
N VAL A 430 26.58 33.82 -9.60
CA VAL A 430 27.78 33.00 -9.48
C VAL A 430 28.91 33.67 -10.25
N ILE A 431 30.13 33.55 -9.71
CA ILE A 431 31.33 34.11 -10.30
C ILE A 431 32.38 33.02 -10.34
N TYR A 432 33.10 32.94 -11.45
CA TYR A 432 34.35 32.20 -11.51
C TYR A 432 35.44 33.13 -12.04
N ALA A 433 36.61 33.07 -11.42
CA ALA A 433 37.76 33.88 -11.77
C ALA A 433 38.98 32.98 -11.97
N GLY A 434 39.85 33.37 -12.88
CA GLY A 434 41.06 32.66 -13.20
C GLY A 434 42.17 33.64 -13.52
N VAL A 435 43.29 33.50 -12.82
CA VAL A 435 44.50 34.31 -13.01
C VAL A 435 45.66 33.34 -13.29
N PRO A 436 46.37 33.48 -14.43
CA PRO A 436 47.53 32.66 -14.75
C PRO A 436 48.62 32.73 -13.67
N PRO A 437 49.40 31.64 -13.45
CA PRO A 437 50.46 31.63 -12.44
C PRO A 437 51.56 32.68 -12.65
N ASP A 438 51.76 33.09 -13.89
CA ASP A 438 52.76 34.06 -14.35
C ASP A 438 52.19 35.49 -14.49
N ALA A 439 51.01 35.76 -13.93
CA ALA A 439 50.41 37.08 -13.96
C ALA A 439 51.34 38.16 -13.34
N PRO A 440 51.46 39.34 -13.97
CA PRO A 440 52.30 40.44 -13.47
C PRO A 440 51.97 40.86 -12.03
N ASN A 441 52.93 41.53 -11.39
CA ASN A 441 52.77 42.17 -10.07
C ASN A 441 52.30 41.24 -8.93
N GLY A 442 52.49 39.93 -9.09
CA GLY A 442 52.03 38.94 -8.12
C GLY A 442 50.50 38.93 -7.95
N PHE A 443 49.76 39.28 -9.01
CA PHE A 443 48.30 39.35 -8.99
C PHE A 443 47.68 37.99 -8.65
N LYS A 444 47.08 37.86 -7.47
CA LYS A 444 46.44 36.62 -7.03
C LYS A 444 44.95 36.64 -7.32
N VAL A 445 44.39 35.50 -7.73
CA VAL A 445 42.97 35.37 -8.05
C VAL A 445 42.02 35.77 -6.91
N LEU A 446 42.41 35.57 -5.65
CA LEU A 446 41.60 35.96 -4.49
C LEU A 446 41.58 37.48 -4.25
N ASP A 447 42.66 38.16 -4.60
CA ASP A 447 42.74 39.63 -4.54
C ASP A 447 41.81 40.26 -5.59
N TRP A 448 41.48 39.50 -6.64
CA TRP A 448 40.49 39.90 -7.64
C TRP A 448 39.07 39.49 -7.24
N LEU A 449 38.83 38.24 -6.88
CA LEU A 449 37.49 37.71 -6.64
C LEU A 449 36.81 38.33 -5.40
N THR A 450 37.52 38.39 -4.27
CA THR A 450 36.94 38.77 -2.97
C THR A 450 36.31 40.16 -2.98
N PRO A 451 37.01 41.23 -3.44
CA PRO A 451 36.38 42.54 -3.60
C PRO A 451 35.31 42.55 -4.69
N SER A 452 35.52 41.84 -5.81
CA SER A 452 34.58 41.82 -6.95
C SER A 452 33.22 41.23 -6.60
N ILE A 453 33.15 40.28 -5.65
CA ILE A 453 31.89 39.66 -5.23
C ILE A 453 31.17 40.42 -4.10
N ALA A 454 31.84 41.36 -3.44
CA ALA A 454 31.30 42.09 -2.30
C ALA A 454 29.99 42.85 -2.61
N PRO A 455 29.83 43.52 -3.78
CA PRO A 455 28.57 44.18 -4.14
C PRO A 455 27.38 43.21 -4.18
N LEU A 456 27.61 41.95 -4.53
CA LEU A 456 26.60 40.89 -4.62
C LEU A 456 26.25 40.26 -3.26
N LYS A 457 26.77 40.82 -2.16
CA LYS A 457 26.69 40.26 -0.79
C LYS A 457 27.17 38.80 -0.73
N GLY A 458 28.13 38.46 -1.58
CA GLY A 458 28.58 37.10 -1.76
C GLY A 458 29.87 36.77 -1.03
N LYS A 459 30.18 35.47 -1.01
CA LYS A 459 31.45 34.95 -0.51
C LYS A 459 32.08 34.06 -1.58
N GLY A 460 33.40 34.08 -1.63
CA GLY A 460 34.20 33.30 -2.56
C GLY A 460 35.32 32.56 -1.86
N GLY A 461 35.87 31.56 -2.54
CA GLY A 461 36.98 30.75 -2.08
C GLY A 461 37.96 30.46 -3.20
N GLY A 462 39.24 30.35 -2.84
CA GLY A 462 40.32 30.04 -3.76
C GLY A 462 40.33 28.55 -4.09
N GLY A 463 40.57 28.25 -5.35
CA GLY A 463 40.87 26.92 -5.87
C GLY A 463 42.36 26.73 -6.15
N LYS A 464 42.70 25.59 -6.76
CA LYS A 464 44.05 25.31 -7.24
C LYS A 464 44.31 26.06 -8.56
N ASN A 465 45.59 26.23 -8.90
CA ASN A 465 46.04 26.75 -10.21
C ASN A 465 45.52 28.14 -10.57
N GLY A 466 45.44 29.05 -9.59
CA GLY A 466 45.01 30.43 -9.84
C GLY A 466 43.53 30.58 -10.18
N LEU A 467 42.70 29.58 -9.84
CA LEU A 467 41.25 29.65 -10.00
C LEU A 467 40.58 30.04 -8.67
N ALA A 468 39.44 30.72 -8.74
CA ALA A 468 38.59 30.98 -7.58
C ALA A 468 37.12 31.07 -8.01
N GLN A 469 36.23 30.76 -7.08
CA GLN A 469 34.78 30.79 -7.32
C GLN A 469 34.04 31.45 -6.17
N GLY A 470 32.90 32.07 -6.47
CA GLY A 470 32.04 32.64 -5.45
C GLY A 470 30.58 32.68 -5.86
N GLN A 471 29.72 32.88 -4.86
CA GLN A 471 28.28 33.05 -5.04
C GLN A 471 27.78 34.23 -4.19
N GLY A 472 26.91 35.05 -4.80
CA GLY A 472 26.23 36.18 -4.19
C GLY A 472 24.72 36.01 -4.16
N SER A 473 24.07 36.67 -3.21
CA SER A 473 22.62 36.63 -2.99
C SER A 473 21.89 37.89 -3.48
N ASP A 474 22.59 38.77 -4.20
CA ASP A 474 22.03 40.03 -4.71
C ASP A 474 22.49 40.27 -6.16
N ALA A 475 21.86 39.56 -7.10
CA ALA A 475 22.19 39.63 -8.53
C ALA A 475 21.91 41.00 -9.15
N SER A 476 21.02 41.80 -8.55
CA SER A 476 20.70 43.15 -9.00
C SER A 476 21.93 44.08 -9.13
N ARG A 477 23.00 43.77 -8.41
CA ARG A 477 24.25 44.53 -8.38
C ARG A 477 25.37 43.94 -9.25
N VAL A 478 25.04 43.04 -10.19
CA VAL A 478 26.03 42.41 -11.09
C VAL A 478 26.84 43.41 -11.90
N LYS A 479 26.21 44.51 -12.37
CA LYS A 479 26.91 45.57 -13.11
C LYS A 479 27.98 46.25 -12.26
N GLU A 480 27.63 46.64 -11.04
CA GLU A 480 28.57 47.24 -10.08
C GLU A 480 29.72 46.27 -9.75
N ALA A 481 29.42 44.99 -9.58
CA ALA A 481 30.43 43.95 -9.33
C ALA A 481 31.40 43.78 -10.51
N MET A 482 30.90 43.80 -11.75
CA MET A 482 31.72 43.72 -12.96
C MET A 482 32.57 44.98 -13.18
N GLU A 483 32.04 46.16 -12.89
CA GLU A 483 32.78 47.43 -12.95
C GLU A 483 33.92 47.42 -11.93
N LEU A 484 33.66 46.98 -10.70
CA LEU A 484 34.68 46.84 -9.67
C LEU A 484 35.75 45.82 -10.06
N ALA A 485 35.36 44.66 -10.59
CA ALA A 485 36.28 43.66 -11.13
C ALA A 485 37.20 44.25 -12.22
N THR A 486 36.63 45.07 -13.10
CA THR A 486 37.36 45.74 -14.18
C THR A 486 38.36 46.76 -13.63
N GLN A 487 37.96 47.59 -12.67
CA GLN A 487 38.84 48.57 -12.03
C GLN A 487 40.03 47.91 -11.33
N ILE A 488 39.79 46.83 -10.59
CA ILE A 488 40.84 46.11 -9.85
C ILE A 488 41.85 45.49 -10.81
N ALA A 489 41.37 44.83 -11.88
CA ALA A 489 42.23 44.24 -12.88
C ALA A 489 43.10 45.31 -13.57
N SER A 490 42.49 46.42 -13.99
CA SER A 490 43.23 47.56 -14.57
C SER A 490 44.31 48.10 -13.65
N MET A 491 44.04 48.27 -12.35
CA MET A 491 45.04 48.79 -11.39
C MET A 491 46.18 47.81 -11.09
N LYS A 492 45.94 46.50 -11.19
CA LYS A 492 46.92 45.47 -10.83
C LYS A 492 47.76 45.01 -12.02
N LEU A 493 47.24 45.16 -13.23
CA LEU A 493 47.85 44.70 -14.48
C LEU A 493 48.37 45.83 -15.38
N SER A 494 48.21 47.09 -14.96
CA SER A 494 48.82 48.28 -15.58
C SER A 494 50.31 48.41 -15.28
#